data_AF-A0A7D8YEC1-F1
#
_entry.id   AF-A0A7D8YEC1-F1
#
_cell.length_a   1.000
_cell.length_b   1.000
_cell.length_c   1.000
_cell.angle_alpha   90.00
_cell.angle_beta   90.00
_cell.angle_gamma   90.00
#
_symmetry.space_group_name_H-M   'P 1'
#
loop_
_entity.id
_entity.type
_entity.pdbx_description
1 polymer ?
#
loop_
_entity_poly.entity_id
_entity_poly.type
_entity_poly.pdbx_seq_one_letter_code
_entity_poly.pdbx_strand_id
1 'polypeptide(L)'
;MHPFTAQTSVDDVSVGIEPGEIRSVAHSICRGMFAGRDRPAWEVAVHWLIAGLITLTVSLATLGNGLALQPPDPVATDDSEPVADEPDPSEEGEKAENAEEGTEVDAQYDLSEAMTLEDALRQISAVSDVEFRHPLPEETPVMPLPGPTSFWRALDHVLDEASLDIDPYGGDAGTLRLRPSQSQRPRRTFSAAYAGIFRLEPTVVTNRRVLRHPVLSGLSVELEMAWQPGKTPISLSLPLDQIRGLLDSGEVLTGTGGATLDVATGRDIPLAIISVPLQAPLQQSEKIVELIGRLRMLLPVETHQFEFPLESATESQTVGSVQVRPEGVRLNEQLHEVRLGIEVDVPPEAMESHRGFLLDNGVYAVDATGRRAEHLGYQLYRQVKNGIGIAYLFDLGESAAGWKLVYESPTRIIREEVEFRIEQIPLP
;
A
#
# COMPACT_ATOMS: atom_id res chain seq x y z
N MET A 1 -51.24 43.24 17.44
CA MET A 1 -50.06 42.55 16.89
C MET A 1 -49.88 41.26 17.66
N HIS A 2 -50.27 40.14 17.06
CA HIS A 2 -50.11 38.80 17.61
C HIS A 2 -48.69 38.29 17.38
N PRO A 3 -48.13 37.49 18.30
CA PRO A 3 -47.28 36.38 17.94
C PRO A 3 -48.03 35.06 18.13
N PHE A 4 -47.97 34.24 17.08
CA PHE A 4 -48.48 32.88 17.00
C PHE A 4 -47.56 31.94 17.81
N THR A 5 -48.16 31.15 18.69
CA THR A 5 -47.53 29.97 19.31
C THR A 5 -48.21 28.75 18.69
N ALA A 6 -47.47 27.90 17.99
CA ALA A 6 -47.97 26.62 17.51
C ALA A 6 -47.12 25.51 18.14
N GLN A 7 -47.71 24.83 19.13
CA GLN A 7 -47.33 23.49 19.55
C GLN A 7 -47.96 22.50 18.56
N THR A 8 -47.16 21.61 17.99
CA THR A 8 -47.64 20.39 17.33
C THR A 8 -47.07 19.19 18.05
N SER A 9 -47.97 18.51 18.76
CA SER A 9 -47.87 17.13 19.22
C SER A 9 -47.73 16.19 18.01
N VAL A 10 -46.81 15.25 18.06
CA VAL A 10 -46.79 14.10 17.15
C VAL A 10 -47.08 12.87 17.99
N ASP A 11 -48.24 12.28 17.72
CA ASP A 11 -48.69 11.03 18.32
C ASP A 11 -47.85 9.86 17.81
N ASP A 12 -47.48 9.00 18.76
CA ASP A 12 -46.78 7.73 18.58
C ASP A 12 -47.71 6.73 17.86
N VAL A 13 -47.40 6.38 16.61
CA VAL A 13 -48.04 5.27 15.90
C VAL A 13 -47.02 4.15 15.70
N SER A 14 -47.05 3.17 16.60
CA SER A 14 -46.27 1.95 16.49
C SER A 14 -46.98 0.98 15.56
N VAL A 15 -46.49 0.81 14.33
CA VAL A 15 -46.87 -0.29 13.44
C VAL A 15 -45.85 -1.41 13.61
N GLY A 16 -46.25 -2.50 14.25
CA GLY A 16 -45.45 -3.72 14.32
C GLY A 16 -45.43 -4.41 12.97
N ILE A 17 -44.25 -4.58 12.38
CA ILE A 17 -44.03 -5.42 11.19
C ILE A 17 -43.26 -6.65 11.67
N GLU A 18 -43.87 -7.82 11.51
CA GLU A 18 -43.21 -9.10 11.83
C GLU A 18 -42.14 -9.47 10.79
N PRO A 19 -41.08 -10.24 11.16
CA PRO A 19 -39.89 -10.45 10.32
C PRO A 19 -40.08 -11.37 9.09
N GLY A 20 -41.31 -11.57 8.61
CA GLY A 20 -41.65 -12.48 7.52
C GLY A 20 -41.92 -11.83 6.14
N GLU A 21 -42.21 -10.53 6.08
CA GLU A 21 -42.73 -9.90 4.84
C GLU A 21 -41.69 -9.18 3.97
N ILE A 22 -40.45 -9.06 4.44
CA ILE A 22 -39.37 -8.32 3.72
C ILE A 22 -38.94 -9.04 2.41
N ARG A 23 -39.16 -10.35 2.30
CA ARG A 23 -38.82 -11.11 1.08
C ARG A 23 -39.79 -10.91 -0.10
N SER A 24 -41.02 -10.46 0.15
CA SER A 24 -42.05 -10.33 -0.91
C SER A 24 -41.90 -9.03 -1.72
N VAL A 25 -41.48 -7.93 -1.07
CA VAL A 25 -41.37 -6.61 -1.71
C VAL A 25 -40.12 -6.53 -2.60
N ALA A 26 -38.99 -7.13 -2.19
CA ALA A 26 -37.77 -7.15 -2.98
C ALA A 26 -37.91 -7.95 -4.29
N HIS A 27 -38.73 -9.01 -4.30
CA HIS A 27 -38.93 -9.86 -5.48
C HIS A 27 -39.86 -9.22 -6.53
N SER A 28 -40.76 -8.32 -6.12
CA SER A 28 -41.66 -7.59 -7.03
C SER A 28 -40.96 -6.43 -7.74
N ILE A 29 -40.05 -5.73 -7.03
CA ILE A 29 -39.31 -4.59 -7.57
C ILE A 29 -38.28 -5.01 -8.64
N CYS A 30 -37.65 -6.19 -8.50
CA CYS A 30 -36.68 -6.68 -9.48
C CYS A 30 -37.30 -7.20 -10.80
N ARG A 31 -38.59 -7.57 -10.82
CA ARG A 31 -39.25 -8.06 -12.05
C ARG A 31 -39.77 -6.95 -12.97
N GLY A 32 -39.90 -5.72 -12.49
CA GLY A 32 -40.40 -4.59 -13.30
C GLY A 32 -39.33 -3.82 -14.08
N MET A 33 -38.03 -3.99 -13.77
CA MET A 33 -36.97 -3.09 -14.23
C MET A 33 -36.23 -3.48 -15.52
N PHE A 34 -36.57 -4.61 -16.16
CA PHE A 34 -35.86 -5.10 -17.37
C PHE A 34 -36.62 -4.99 -18.69
N ALA A 35 -37.63 -4.12 -18.79
CA ALA A 35 -38.32 -3.84 -20.04
C ALA A 35 -38.41 -2.34 -20.33
N GLY A 36 -37.44 -1.82 -21.11
CA GLY A 36 -37.58 -0.51 -21.77
C GLY A 36 -36.31 0.34 -21.77
N ARG A 37 -35.85 0.70 -22.98
CA ARG A 37 -34.80 1.71 -23.23
C ARG A 37 -35.31 3.11 -22.87
N ASP A 38 -34.60 3.82 -21.99
CA ASP A 38 -34.10 5.21 -22.14
C ASP A 38 -33.61 5.75 -20.76
N ARG A 39 -32.52 6.52 -20.76
CA ARG A 39 -31.78 7.04 -19.57
C ARG A 39 -32.58 8.11 -18.78
N PRO A 40 -32.15 8.61 -17.58
CA PRO A 40 -31.39 8.03 -16.46
C PRO A 40 -32.19 8.18 -15.13
N ALA A 41 -32.73 7.08 -14.57
CA ALA A 41 -33.46 7.10 -13.29
C ALA A 41 -32.69 6.45 -12.12
N TRP A 42 -31.48 5.96 -12.36
CA TRP A 42 -30.73 5.15 -11.41
C TRP A 42 -29.95 5.96 -10.36
N GLU A 43 -29.59 7.22 -10.65
CA GLU A 43 -28.81 8.06 -9.72
C GLU A 43 -29.62 8.53 -8.49
N VAL A 44 -30.93 8.70 -8.62
CA VAL A 44 -31.81 9.09 -7.51
C VAL A 44 -32.10 7.89 -6.60
N ALA A 45 -32.25 6.69 -7.15
CA ALA A 45 -32.53 5.48 -6.39
C ALA A 45 -31.35 5.06 -5.47
N VAL A 46 -30.11 5.24 -5.93
CA VAL A 46 -28.91 4.96 -5.14
C VAL A 46 -28.77 5.92 -3.96
N HIS A 47 -29.10 7.19 -4.13
CA HIS A 47 -29.06 8.18 -3.05
C HIS A 47 -30.05 7.87 -1.91
N TRP A 48 -31.26 7.41 -2.23
CA TRP A 48 -32.26 7.03 -1.22
C TRP A 48 -31.89 5.73 -0.48
N LEU A 49 -31.24 4.78 -1.15
CA LEU A 49 -30.79 3.53 -0.55
C LEU A 49 -29.62 3.74 0.43
N ILE A 50 -28.68 4.63 0.08
CA ILE A 50 -27.54 4.99 0.95
C ILE A 50 -28.02 5.78 2.18
N ALA A 51 -28.95 6.72 2.02
CA ALA A 51 -29.51 7.48 3.15
C ALA A 51 -30.30 6.59 4.13
N GLY A 52 -31.01 5.58 3.62
CA GLY A 52 -31.70 4.59 4.45
C GLY A 52 -30.77 3.69 5.26
N LEU A 53 -29.65 3.25 4.66
CA LEU A 53 -28.67 2.37 5.34
C LEU A 53 -27.89 3.09 6.46
N ILE A 54 -27.57 4.38 6.27
CA ILE A 54 -26.87 5.20 7.28
C ILE A 54 -27.75 5.45 8.51
N THR A 55 -29.06 5.61 8.31
CA THR A 55 -29.99 5.84 9.42
C THR A 55 -30.18 4.58 10.27
N LEU A 56 -30.12 3.39 9.68
CA LEU A 56 -30.26 2.11 10.39
C LEU A 56 -29.02 1.76 11.25
N THR A 57 -27.82 2.17 10.82
CA THR A 57 -26.56 1.90 11.55
C THR A 57 -26.41 2.80 12.78
N VAL A 58 -26.93 4.03 12.76
CA VAL A 58 -26.88 4.94 13.91
C VAL A 58 -27.85 4.50 15.03
N SER A 59 -29.01 3.94 14.71
CA SER A 59 -29.95 3.44 15.73
C SER A 59 -29.46 2.18 16.47
N LEU A 60 -28.69 1.31 15.82
CA LEU A 60 -28.14 0.11 16.47
C LEU A 60 -26.96 0.41 17.42
N ALA A 61 -26.21 1.47 17.17
CA ALA A 61 -25.09 1.88 18.04
C ALA A 61 -25.53 2.49 19.38
N THR A 62 -26.78 2.95 19.49
CA THR A 62 -27.24 3.69 20.69
C THR A 62 -27.91 2.78 21.75
N LEU A 63 -28.09 1.48 21.46
CA LEU A 63 -28.75 0.52 22.36
C LEU A 63 -27.79 -0.45 23.08
N GLY A 64 -26.47 -0.34 22.86
CA GLY A 64 -25.47 -1.32 23.34
C GLY A 64 -24.79 -1.04 24.69
N ASN A 65 -25.02 0.09 25.34
CA ASN A 65 -24.33 0.45 26.59
C ASN A 65 -25.25 0.39 27.81
N GLY A 66 -25.22 -0.75 28.51
CA GLY A 66 -25.83 -0.82 29.83
C GLY A 66 -26.04 -2.21 30.39
N LEU A 67 -24.97 -2.99 30.60
CA LEU A 67 -24.99 -4.16 31.49
C LEU A 67 -23.58 -4.36 32.07
N ALA A 68 -23.35 -3.80 33.26
CA ALA A 68 -22.15 -4.05 34.06
C ALA A 68 -22.32 -5.40 34.79
N LEU A 69 -21.50 -6.39 34.44
CA LEU A 69 -21.42 -7.65 35.17
C LEU A 69 -20.37 -7.53 36.28
N GLN A 70 -20.79 -7.90 37.48
CA GLN A 70 -20.00 -7.93 38.71
C GLN A 70 -19.04 -9.15 38.68
N PRO A 71 -17.76 -9.02 39.07
CA PRO A 71 -16.86 -10.16 39.09
C PRO A 71 -17.19 -11.11 40.25
N PRO A 72 -17.06 -12.43 40.08
CA PRO A 72 -17.22 -13.38 41.18
C PRO A 72 -15.98 -13.40 42.09
N ASP A 73 -16.23 -13.66 43.38
CA ASP A 73 -15.22 -13.80 44.43
C ASP A 73 -14.25 -14.96 44.17
N PRO A 74 -12.98 -14.87 44.64
CA PRO A 74 -11.97 -15.90 44.40
C PRO A 74 -12.22 -17.14 45.28
N VAL A 75 -12.28 -18.29 44.62
CA VAL A 75 -12.29 -19.61 45.25
C VAL A 75 -10.85 -19.97 45.66
N ALA A 76 -10.67 -20.29 46.94
CA ALA A 76 -9.44 -20.85 47.47
C ALA A 76 -9.21 -22.26 46.90
N THR A 77 -8.02 -22.49 46.34
CA THR A 77 -7.51 -23.83 46.04
C THR A 77 -6.17 -24.01 46.73
N ASP A 78 -6.13 -25.05 47.56
CA ASP A 78 -4.95 -25.61 48.21
C ASP A 78 -4.57 -26.89 47.46
N ASP A 79 -3.31 -27.29 47.62
CA ASP A 79 -2.66 -28.54 47.23
C ASP A 79 -1.98 -28.66 45.84
N SER A 80 -0.68 -28.39 45.87
CA SER A 80 0.40 -29.40 45.77
C SER A 80 0.42 -30.35 44.56
N GLU A 81 1.14 -29.97 43.48
CA GLU A 81 1.76 -30.90 42.52
C GLU A 81 3.15 -30.40 42.06
N PRO A 82 4.05 -31.30 41.60
CA PRO A 82 5.49 -31.08 41.62
C PRO A 82 5.99 -30.24 40.43
N VAL A 83 6.94 -29.35 40.74
CA VAL A 83 7.69 -28.52 39.80
C VAL A 83 8.46 -29.41 38.82
N ALA A 84 8.04 -29.39 37.55
CA ALA A 84 8.87 -29.80 36.43
C ALA A 84 9.77 -28.62 36.04
N ASP A 85 11.07 -28.88 35.85
CA ASP A 85 12.07 -27.91 35.41
C ASP A 85 11.57 -27.14 34.17
N GLU A 86 11.33 -25.84 34.34
CA GLU A 86 11.22 -24.89 33.23
C GLU A 86 12.61 -24.79 32.55
N PRO A 87 12.69 -24.91 31.22
CA PRO A 87 13.91 -24.60 30.51
C PRO A 87 14.19 -23.10 30.62
N ASP A 88 15.43 -22.80 30.99
CA ASP A 88 16.05 -21.48 31.11
C ASP A 88 15.76 -20.60 29.87
N PRO A 89 15.15 -19.40 30.03
CA PRO A 89 14.83 -18.51 28.90
C PRO A 89 16.02 -17.64 28.45
N SER A 90 17.27 -17.99 28.78
CA SER A 90 18.44 -17.13 28.53
C SER A 90 19.24 -17.39 27.24
N GLU A 91 18.76 -18.22 26.29
CA GLU A 91 19.48 -18.50 25.02
C GLU A 91 18.69 -18.22 23.71
N GLU A 92 17.74 -17.27 23.68
CA GLU A 92 17.10 -16.79 22.42
C GLU A 92 17.42 -15.32 22.08
N GLY A 93 18.62 -14.88 22.41
CA GLY A 93 19.01 -13.47 22.32
C GLY A 93 20.17 -13.16 21.37
N GLU A 94 20.26 -13.76 20.18
CA GLU A 94 21.18 -13.28 19.12
C GLU A 94 20.99 -14.06 17.81
N LYS A 95 20.12 -13.59 16.91
CA LYS A 95 20.12 -13.91 15.45
C LYS A 95 18.96 -13.19 14.72
N ALA A 96 18.96 -11.87 14.73
CA ALA A 96 18.02 -11.06 13.93
C ALA A 96 18.71 -9.90 13.21
N GLU A 97 19.94 -10.12 12.72
CA GLU A 97 20.74 -9.11 12.02
C GLU A 97 21.18 -9.62 10.64
N ASN A 98 20.25 -10.16 9.84
CA ASN A 98 20.58 -10.73 8.51
C ASN A 98 20.01 -9.94 7.32
N ALA A 99 19.34 -8.80 7.56
CA ALA A 99 19.14 -7.83 6.48
C ALA A 99 20.48 -7.13 6.23
N GLU A 100 21.04 -7.31 5.03
CA GLU A 100 22.30 -6.68 4.68
C GLU A 100 22.12 -5.15 4.66
N GLU A 101 23.02 -4.44 5.34
CA GLU A 101 23.22 -3.01 5.07
C GLU A 101 23.86 -2.91 3.68
N GLY A 102 23.12 -2.33 2.75
CA GLY A 102 23.56 -2.14 1.39
C GLY A 102 22.94 -0.86 0.83
N THR A 103 23.68 -0.18 -0.03
CA THR A 103 23.14 0.89 -0.85
C THR A 103 22.89 0.29 -2.23
N GLU A 104 21.65 0.23 -2.68
CA GLU A 104 21.41 -0.01 -4.10
C GLU A 104 22.01 1.18 -4.86
N VAL A 105 22.97 0.91 -5.76
CA VAL A 105 23.55 1.99 -6.57
C VAL A 105 22.47 2.43 -7.54
N ASP A 106 21.86 3.59 -7.28
CA ASP A 106 20.88 4.20 -8.16
C ASP A 106 21.38 4.18 -9.61
N ALA A 107 20.63 3.47 -10.45
CA ALA A 107 20.87 3.46 -11.88
C ALA A 107 20.89 4.91 -12.40
N GLN A 108 21.86 5.21 -13.25
CA GLN A 108 22.04 6.53 -13.81
C GLN A 108 21.50 6.57 -15.24
N TYR A 109 20.78 7.63 -15.55
CA TYR A 109 20.10 7.84 -16.82
C TYR A 109 20.71 9.06 -17.51
N ASP A 110 21.24 8.87 -18.72
CA ASP A 110 21.82 9.95 -19.54
C ASP A 110 20.88 10.25 -20.70
N LEU A 111 20.32 11.46 -20.73
CA LEU A 111 19.41 11.94 -21.77
C LEU A 111 20.03 13.07 -22.60
N SER A 112 21.37 13.17 -22.63
CA SER A 112 22.08 14.26 -23.29
C SER A 112 21.92 14.26 -24.82
N GLU A 113 21.63 13.09 -25.40
CA GLU A 113 21.42 12.90 -26.84
C GLU A 113 19.94 12.79 -27.23
N ALA A 114 19.03 12.74 -26.26
CA ALA A 114 17.60 12.59 -26.52
C ALA A 114 16.97 13.93 -26.96
N MET A 115 16.51 13.97 -28.21
CA MET A 115 15.91 15.18 -28.82
C MET A 115 14.38 15.06 -28.98
N THR A 116 13.85 13.85 -28.85
CA THR A 116 12.41 13.55 -28.96
C THR A 116 11.91 12.81 -27.72
N LEU A 117 10.61 12.89 -27.47
CA LEU A 117 9.94 12.18 -26.37
C LEU A 117 10.21 10.67 -26.45
N GLU A 118 10.09 10.08 -27.63
CA GLU A 118 10.31 8.64 -27.84
C GLU A 118 11.78 8.24 -27.62
N ASP A 119 12.74 9.05 -28.09
CA ASP A 119 14.16 8.81 -27.80
C ASP A 119 14.44 8.82 -26.29
N ALA A 120 13.89 9.82 -25.59
CA ALA A 120 14.12 9.98 -24.15
C ALA A 120 13.49 8.84 -23.34
N LEU A 121 12.23 8.50 -23.62
CA LEU A 121 11.54 7.41 -22.94
C LEU A 121 12.20 6.07 -23.20
N ARG A 122 12.65 5.80 -24.44
CA ARG A 122 13.39 4.58 -24.77
C ARG A 122 14.72 4.47 -24.03
N GLN A 123 15.45 5.57 -23.85
CA GLN A 123 16.68 5.58 -23.05
C GLN A 123 16.40 5.28 -21.57
N ILE A 124 15.29 5.80 -21.02
CA ILE A 124 14.83 5.46 -19.66
C ILE A 124 14.43 3.97 -19.57
N SER A 125 13.65 3.47 -20.53
CA SER A 125 13.21 2.08 -20.58
C SER A 125 14.37 1.09 -20.67
N ALA A 126 15.42 1.41 -21.43
CA ALA A 126 16.59 0.54 -21.61
C ALA A 126 17.36 0.24 -20.32
N VAL A 127 17.21 1.08 -19.29
CA VAL A 127 17.89 0.92 -17.99
C VAL A 127 16.92 0.45 -16.89
N SER A 128 15.66 0.90 -16.95
CA SER A 128 14.67 0.68 -15.89
C SER A 128 13.77 -0.53 -16.10
N ASP A 129 13.72 -1.08 -17.32
CA ASP A 129 12.73 -2.06 -17.78
C ASP A 129 11.27 -1.56 -17.66
N VAL A 130 11.06 -0.24 -17.54
CA VAL A 130 9.73 0.39 -17.49
C VAL A 130 9.27 0.76 -18.89
N GLU A 131 8.09 0.29 -19.28
CA GLU A 131 7.40 0.69 -20.50
C GLU A 131 6.58 1.95 -20.30
N PHE A 132 6.48 2.80 -21.32
CA PHE A 132 5.70 4.03 -21.28
C PHE A 132 4.60 4.04 -22.34
N ARG A 133 3.38 4.44 -21.96
CA ARG A 133 2.27 4.63 -22.88
C ARG A 133 1.81 6.08 -22.87
N HIS A 134 1.92 6.80 -23.98
CA HIS A 134 1.54 8.22 -24.07
C HIS A 134 0.64 8.55 -25.27
N PRO A 135 -0.12 9.66 -25.22
CA PRO A 135 -1.01 10.06 -26.31
C PRO A 135 -0.36 10.98 -27.35
N LEU A 136 0.87 11.44 -27.12
CA LEU A 136 1.55 12.40 -28.00
C LEU A 136 2.24 11.70 -29.19
N PRO A 137 2.53 12.43 -30.29
CA PRO A 137 3.38 11.92 -31.37
C PRO A 137 4.80 11.59 -30.87
N GLU A 138 5.41 10.55 -31.43
CA GLU A 138 6.79 10.11 -31.08
C GLU A 138 7.83 11.23 -31.28
N GLU A 139 7.67 12.01 -32.35
CA GLU A 139 8.54 13.15 -32.74
C GLU A 139 8.33 14.42 -31.89
N THR A 140 7.61 14.33 -30.77
CA THR A 140 7.42 15.48 -29.87
C THR A 140 8.78 15.94 -29.36
N PRO A 141 9.21 17.18 -29.62
CA PRO A 141 10.54 17.64 -29.24
C PRO A 141 10.65 17.76 -27.71
N VAL A 142 11.77 17.33 -27.15
CA VAL A 142 12.13 17.54 -25.74
C VAL A 142 13.53 18.15 -25.67
N MET A 143 13.79 18.95 -24.65
CA MET A 143 15.16 19.43 -24.42
C MET A 143 16.02 18.31 -23.83
N PRO A 144 17.25 18.11 -24.32
CA PRO A 144 18.17 17.14 -23.73
C PRO A 144 18.54 17.53 -22.29
N LEU A 145 18.71 16.54 -21.42
CA LEU A 145 19.16 16.75 -20.05
C LEU A 145 20.66 16.43 -19.95
N PRO A 146 21.53 17.39 -19.57
CA PRO A 146 22.96 17.16 -19.53
C PRO A 146 23.36 16.29 -18.34
N GLY A 147 24.06 15.19 -18.63
CA GLY A 147 24.71 14.34 -17.65
C GLY A 147 23.79 13.28 -17.02
N PRO A 148 24.39 12.33 -16.29
CA PRO A 148 23.65 11.27 -15.62
C PRO A 148 22.77 11.82 -14.48
N THR A 149 21.59 11.24 -14.32
CA THR A 149 20.65 11.57 -13.23
C THR A 149 19.89 10.32 -12.75
N SER A 150 19.12 10.43 -11.66
CA SER A 150 18.20 9.39 -11.18
C SER A 150 16.97 9.22 -12.08
N PHE A 151 16.31 8.05 -11.99
CA PHE A 151 15.12 7.68 -12.76
C PHE A 151 14.05 8.77 -12.75
N TRP A 152 13.65 9.20 -11.55
CA TRP A 152 12.56 10.14 -11.39
C TRP A 152 12.89 11.54 -11.90
N ARG A 153 14.13 11.98 -11.76
CA ARG A 153 14.56 13.28 -12.29
C ARG A 153 14.64 13.25 -13.82
N ALA A 154 15.12 12.15 -14.40
CA ALA A 154 15.09 11.95 -15.85
C ALA A 154 13.65 11.98 -16.37
N LEU A 155 12.75 11.20 -15.75
CA LEU A 155 11.36 11.11 -16.15
C LEU A 155 10.64 12.46 -15.98
N ASP A 156 10.73 13.11 -14.80
CA ASP A 156 10.08 14.39 -14.56
C ASP A 156 10.54 15.48 -15.54
N HIS A 157 11.83 15.50 -15.90
CA HIS A 157 12.34 16.41 -16.93
C HIS A 157 11.63 16.19 -18.27
N VAL A 158 11.58 14.94 -18.75
CA VAL A 158 10.91 14.60 -20.02
C VAL A 158 9.42 14.95 -19.98
N LEU A 159 8.75 14.66 -18.86
CA LEU A 159 7.33 14.97 -18.68
C LEU A 159 7.07 16.48 -18.60
N ASP A 160 7.94 17.25 -17.96
CA ASP A 160 7.86 18.71 -17.86
C ASP A 160 8.11 19.39 -19.22
N GLU A 161 8.96 18.83 -20.09
CA GLU A 161 9.18 19.32 -21.46
C GLU A 161 7.99 18.97 -22.37
N ALA A 162 7.46 17.75 -22.27
CA ALA A 162 6.36 17.27 -23.10
C ALA A 162 4.96 17.68 -22.61
N SER A 163 4.85 18.40 -21.49
CA SER A 163 3.56 18.72 -20.83
C SER A 163 2.70 17.47 -20.57
N LEU A 164 3.34 16.44 -20.04
CA LEU A 164 2.71 15.17 -19.64
C LEU A 164 2.70 15.05 -18.11
N ASP A 165 1.78 14.25 -17.58
CA ASP A 165 1.62 13.81 -16.20
C ASP A 165 1.56 12.28 -16.17
N ILE A 166 1.83 11.68 -15.02
CA ILE A 166 1.60 10.26 -14.79
C ILE A 166 0.12 10.02 -14.48
N ASP A 167 -0.43 8.94 -15.01
CA ASP A 167 -1.71 8.37 -14.60
C ASP A 167 -1.42 7.21 -13.62
N PRO A 168 -1.51 7.44 -12.30
CA PRO A 168 -1.12 6.45 -11.30
C PRO A 168 -2.01 5.19 -11.29
N TYR A 169 -3.15 5.24 -11.98
CA TYR A 169 -4.09 4.12 -12.10
C TYR A 169 -4.14 3.54 -13.52
N GLY A 170 -3.35 4.10 -14.44
CA GLY A 170 -3.42 3.78 -15.86
C GLY A 170 -2.44 2.71 -16.33
N GLY A 171 -1.58 2.23 -15.42
CA GLY A 171 -0.47 1.33 -15.69
C GLY A 171 -0.51 0.04 -14.88
N ASP A 172 0.63 -0.62 -14.80
CA ASP A 172 0.89 -1.82 -14.00
C ASP A 172 2.35 -1.80 -13.47
N ALA A 173 2.79 -2.90 -12.87
CA ALA A 173 4.11 -3.03 -12.27
C ALA A 173 5.29 -2.72 -13.21
N GLY A 174 5.11 -2.84 -14.53
CA GLY A 174 6.14 -2.59 -15.54
C GLY A 174 5.78 -1.47 -16.51
N THR A 175 4.56 -0.95 -16.48
CA THR A 175 4.08 0.05 -17.45
C THR A 175 3.59 1.31 -16.75
N LEU A 176 4.13 2.47 -17.13
CA LEU A 176 3.59 3.77 -16.75
C LEU A 176 2.76 4.37 -17.88
N ARG A 177 1.50 4.69 -17.58
CA ARG A 177 0.65 5.45 -18.49
C ARG A 177 0.84 6.95 -18.24
N LEU A 178 1.06 7.67 -19.32
CA LEU A 178 1.22 9.11 -19.34
C LEU A 178 -0.05 9.76 -19.92
N ARG A 179 -0.39 10.94 -19.41
CA ARG A 179 -1.56 11.73 -19.83
C ARG A 179 -1.15 13.20 -19.99
N PRO A 180 -1.88 14.02 -20.76
CA PRO A 180 -1.59 15.44 -20.83
C PRO A 180 -1.67 16.08 -19.45
N SER A 181 -0.73 16.97 -19.14
CA SER A 181 -0.69 17.63 -17.84
C SER A 181 -1.83 18.62 -17.66
N GLN A 182 -2.19 18.90 -16.40
CA GLN A 182 -3.16 19.96 -16.12
C GLN A 182 -2.58 21.34 -16.45
N SER A 183 -3.42 22.24 -16.95
CA SER A 183 -3.04 23.64 -17.17
C SER A 183 -2.62 24.25 -15.83
N GLN A 184 -1.47 24.93 -15.81
CA GLN A 184 -0.90 25.62 -14.62
C GLN A 184 -0.27 24.70 -13.56
N ARG A 185 -0.09 23.40 -13.82
CA ARG A 185 0.73 22.56 -12.94
C ARG A 185 2.17 23.12 -12.88
N PRO A 186 2.75 23.35 -11.70
CA PRO A 186 4.17 23.66 -11.58
C PRO A 186 5.03 22.55 -12.17
N ARG A 187 6.22 22.91 -12.66
CA ARG A 187 7.19 21.91 -13.14
C ARG A 187 7.62 21.02 -11.98
N ARG A 188 7.54 19.69 -12.17
CA ARG A 188 7.87 18.70 -11.14
C ARG A 188 9.32 18.80 -10.72
N THR A 189 10.20 19.11 -11.67
CA THR A 189 11.63 19.35 -11.46
C THR A 189 11.95 20.49 -10.47
N PHE A 190 10.98 21.35 -10.14
CA PHE A 190 11.13 22.42 -9.14
C PHE A 190 10.36 22.20 -7.84
N SER A 191 9.40 21.28 -7.80
CA SER A 191 8.57 21.01 -6.63
C SER A 191 8.91 19.68 -5.93
N ALA A 192 9.48 18.72 -6.64
CA ALA A 192 9.77 17.39 -6.11
C ALA A 192 11.20 17.26 -5.57
N ALA A 193 11.36 16.39 -4.57
CA ALA A 193 12.64 15.86 -4.14
C ALA A 193 12.84 14.44 -4.69
N TYR A 194 14.09 14.08 -4.93
CA TYR A 194 14.50 12.78 -5.43
C TYR A 194 15.47 12.15 -4.45
N ALA A 195 15.18 10.95 -3.97
CA ALA A 195 15.99 10.24 -2.99
C ALA A 195 15.95 8.74 -3.27
N GLY A 196 17.07 8.16 -3.73
CA GLY A 196 17.08 6.76 -4.15
C GLY A 196 16.11 6.50 -5.30
N ILE A 197 15.36 5.40 -5.16
CA ILE A 197 14.24 5.05 -6.02
C ILE A 197 12.98 5.92 -5.83
N PHE A 198 12.98 6.90 -4.93
CA PHE A 198 11.79 7.69 -4.57
C PHE A 198 11.75 9.08 -5.21
N ARG A 199 10.52 9.49 -5.49
CA ARG A 199 10.11 10.85 -5.80
C ARG A 199 9.13 11.31 -4.73
N LEU A 200 9.40 12.45 -4.10
CA LEU A 200 8.54 13.04 -3.09
C LEU A 200 8.08 14.42 -3.55
N GLU A 201 6.79 14.65 -3.65
CA GLU A 201 6.23 15.94 -4.04
C GLU A 201 5.22 16.42 -2.99
N PRO A 202 5.37 17.64 -2.44
CA PRO A 202 4.36 18.23 -1.57
C PRO A 202 3.12 18.63 -2.40
N THR A 203 1.95 18.11 -2.01
CA THR A 203 0.69 18.34 -2.72
C THR A 203 -0.22 19.31 -2.00
N VAL A 204 -0.23 19.27 -0.66
CA VAL A 204 -1.11 20.09 0.18
C VAL A 204 -0.37 20.52 1.45
N VAL A 205 -0.58 21.78 1.85
CA VAL A 205 -0.16 22.26 3.18
C VAL A 205 -1.37 22.72 3.96
N THR A 206 -1.56 22.16 5.14
CA THR A 206 -2.63 22.53 6.07
C THR A 206 -2.04 23.12 7.34
N ASN A 207 -2.36 24.39 7.62
CA ASN A 207 -2.03 25.04 8.89
C ASN A 207 -3.30 25.21 9.73
N ARG A 208 -3.38 24.52 10.87
CA ARG A 208 -4.54 24.57 11.76
C ARG A 208 -4.18 25.21 13.08
N ARG A 209 -4.89 26.27 13.45
CA ARG A 209 -4.82 26.90 14.77
C ARG A 209 -6.06 26.60 15.60
N VAL A 210 -5.90 25.99 16.77
CA VAL A 210 -7.01 25.65 17.68
C VAL A 210 -7.05 26.66 18.82
N LEU A 211 -7.85 27.72 18.68
CA LEU A 211 -7.83 28.88 19.60
C LEU A 211 -8.18 28.55 21.06
N ARG A 212 -9.02 27.54 21.30
CA ARG A 212 -9.42 27.12 22.66
C ARG A 212 -8.44 26.11 23.28
N HIS A 213 -7.66 25.43 22.46
CA HIS A 213 -6.67 24.44 22.87
C HIS A 213 -5.42 24.58 22.00
N PRO A 214 -4.58 25.61 22.22
CA PRO A 214 -3.44 25.91 21.34
C PRO A 214 -2.49 24.73 21.14
N VAL A 215 -2.38 23.82 22.11
CA VAL A 215 -1.61 22.57 22.03
C VAL A 215 -2.07 21.61 20.93
N LEU A 216 -3.31 21.76 20.44
CA LEU A 216 -3.85 20.98 19.32
C LEU A 216 -3.67 21.69 17.96
N SER A 217 -2.97 22.82 17.92
CA SER A 217 -2.57 23.47 16.66
C SER A 217 -1.45 22.68 16.02
N GLY A 218 -1.43 22.64 14.69
CA GLY A 218 -0.40 21.90 13.96
C GLY A 218 -0.31 22.34 12.51
N LEU A 219 0.84 22.05 11.92
CA LEU A 219 1.07 22.13 10.49
C LEU A 219 1.10 20.70 9.95
N SER A 220 0.58 20.48 8.75
CA SER A 220 0.66 19.20 8.08
C SER A 220 1.02 19.43 6.62
N VAL A 221 2.00 18.67 6.13
CA VAL A 221 2.39 18.65 4.72
C VAL A 221 2.02 17.29 4.15
N GLU A 222 1.11 17.27 3.18
CA GLU A 222 0.82 16.08 2.41
C GLU A 222 1.88 15.90 1.34
N LEU A 223 2.50 14.72 1.31
CA LEU A 223 3.48 14.32 0.33
C LEU A 223 2.90 13.19 -0.53
N GLU A 224 2.95 13.37 -1.83
CA GLU A 224 2.86 12.28 -2.79
C GLU A 224 4.24 11.65 -2.94
N MET A 225 4.34 10.37 -2.59
CA MET A 225 5.57 9.59 -2.63
C MET A 225 5.44 8.48 -3.66
N ALA A 226 6.23 8.54 -4.72
CA ALA A 226 6.30 7.49 -5.74
C ALA A 226 7.64 6.75 -5.65
N TRP A 227 7.67 5.47 -6.03
CA TRP A 227 8.91 4.69 -6.17
C TRP A 227 9.03 4.10 -7.57
N GLN A 228 10.24 3.85 -8.04
CA GLN A 228 10.46 3.30 -9.39
C GLN A 228 9.61 2.02 -9.59
N PRO A 229 8.84 1.89 -10.70
CA PRO A 229 8.11 0.66 -10.99
C PRO A 229 9.05 -0.55 -11.00
N GLY A 230 8.56 -1.68 -10.50
CA GLY A 230 9.38 -2.89 -10.30
C GLY A 230 10.31 -2.86 -9.07
N LYS A 231 10.43 -1.72 -8.37
CA LYS A 231 11.25 -1.57 -7.15
C LYS A 231 10.41 -1.35 -5.89
N THR A 232 9.26 -2.01 -5.79
CA THR A 232 8.36 -1.86 -4.64
C THR A 232 9.03 -2.29 -3.33
N PRO A 233 9.13 -1.40 -2.33
CA PRO A 233 9.67 -1.78 -1.03
C PRO A 233 8.75 -2.78 -0.31
N ILE A 234 9.34 -3.73 0.40
CA ILE A 234 8.62 -4.66 1.29
C ILE A 234 8.06 -3.90 2.50
N SER A 235 8.84 -2.96 3.02
CA SER A 235 8.42 -2.04 4.08
C SER A 235 8.97 -0.65 3.79
N LEU A 236 8.21 0.38 4.15
CA LEU A 236 8.63 1.76 4.03
C LEU A 236 8.13 2.55 5.23
N SER A 237 9.02 3.29 5.87
CA SER A 237 8.68 4.05 7.07
C SER A 237 9.43 5.37 7.16
N LEU A 238 8.80 6.33 7.84
CA LEU A 238 9.29 7.70 8.02
C LEU A 238 9.42 8.00 9.52
N PRO A 239 10.63 8.01 10.10
CA PRO A 239 10.85 8.44 11.48
C PRO A 239 10.54 9.93 11.64
N LEU A 240 9.48 10.23 12.39
CA LEU A 240 8.96 11.60 12.53
C LEU A 240 9.88 12.47 13.42
N ASP A 241 10.64 11.84 14.32
CA ASP A 241 11.64 12.51 15.15
C ASP A 241 12.83 13.06 14.34
N GLN A 242 13.04 12.53 13.13
CA GLN A 242 14.07 12.95 12.17
C GLN A 242 13.55 13.91 11.09
N ILE A 243 12.27 14.29 11.14
CA ILE A 243 11.73 15.32 10.26
C ILE A 243 12.04 16.72 10.82
N ARG A 244 12.57 17.60 9.96
CA ARG A 244 12.87 19.01 10.27
C ARG A 244 12.42 19.91 9.13
N GLY A 245 11.71 20.99 9.46
CA GLY A 245 11.33 22.03 8.50
C GLY A 245 11.91 23.38 8.89
N LEU A 246 12.68 24.02 8.03
CA LEU A 246 13.17 25.39 8.22
C LEU A 246 12.23 26.38 7.56
N LEU A 247 11.70 27.34 8.32
CA LEU A 247 10.88 28.42 7.80
C LEU A 247 11.74 29.60 7.32
N ASP A 248 11.15 30.44 6.47
CA ASP A 248 11.77 31.70 6.03
C ASP A 248 11.99 32.72 7.15
N SER A 249 11.24 32.60 8.25
CA SER A 249 11.46 33.32 9.50
C SER A 249 12.70 32.86 10.28
N GLY A 250 13.32 31.74 9.89
CA GLY A 250 14.41 31.08 10.62
C GLY A 250 13.95 30.14 11.74
N GLU A 251 12.64 30.00 11.96
CA GLU A 251 12.07 29.02 12.88
C GLU A 251 12.26 27.59 12.34
N VAL A 252 12.60 26.64 13.22
CA VAL A 252 12.74 25.22 12.89
C VAL A 252 11.56 24.45 13.47
N LEU A 253 10.78 23.84 12.59
CA LEU A 253 9.69 22.92 12.92
C LEU A 253 10.22 21.50 13.05
N THR A 254 9.64 20.72 13.98
CA THR A 254 9.91 19.29 14.11
C THR A 254 8.67 18.47 13.80
N GLY A 255 8.86 17.21 13.41
CA GLY A 255 7.77 16.24 13.35
C GLY A 255 7.07 16.05 14.69
N THR A 256 5.79 15.63 14.65
CA THR A 256 4.93 15.36 15.82
C THR A 256 4.13 14.08 15.61
N GLY A 257 3.47 13.54 16.65
CA GLY A 257 2.44 12.50 16.44
C GLY A 257 2.88 11.04 16.45
N GLY A 258 4.10 10.71 16.90
CA GLY A 258 4.58 9.32 17.05
C GLY A 258 6.07 9.21 16.78
N ALA A 259 6.64 8.01 16.91
CA ALA A 259 8.04 7.75 16.55
C ALA A 259 8.22 7.61 15.03
N THR A 260 7.32 6.85 14.38
CA THR A 260 7.45 6.46 12.97
C THR A 260 6.08 6.47 12.29
N LEU A 261 6.03 6.88 11.02
CA LEU A 261 4.89 6.71 10.13
C LEU A 261 5.18 5.57 9.16
N ASP A 262 4.39 4.50 9.20
CA ASP A 262 4.47 3.40 8.24
C ASP A 262 3.72 3.76 6.97
N VAL A 263 4.32 3.44 5.82
CA VAL A 263 3.79 3.76 4.49
C VAL A 263 3.41 2.46 3.81
N ALA A 264 2.14 2.34 3.43
CA ALA A 264 1.67 1.20 2.66
C ALA A 264 2.33 1.21 1.26
N THR A 265 2.93 0.09 0.89
CA THR A 265 3.53 -0.12 -0.43
C THR A 265 2.68 -1.09 -1.25
N GLY A 266 2.77 -0.97 -2.57
CA GLY A 266 2.02 -1.80 -3.51
C GLY A 266 2.78 -1.98 -4.82
N ARG A 267 2.57 -3.11 -5.49
CA ARG A 267 3.23 -3.42 -6.76
C ARG A 267 2.54 -2.73 -7.95
N ASP A 268 1.21 -2.72 -7.94
CA ASP A 268 0.41 -2.22 -9.07
C ASP A 268 0.35 -0.69 -9.13
N ILE A 269 0.35 -0.04 -7.97
CA ILE A 269 0.32 1.42 -7.85
C ILE A 269 1.57 1.83 -7.07
N PRO A 270 2.64 2.27 -7.76
CA PRO A 270 3.91 2.61 -7.12
C PRO A 270 3.87 4.03 -6.51
N LEU A 271 2.83 4.30 -5.71
CA LEU A 271 2.49 5.59 -5.15
C LEU A 271 1.85 5.44 -3.77
N ALA A 272 2.23 6.31 -2.84
CA ALA A 272 1.55 6.52 -1.58
C ALA A 272 1.35 8.02 -1.33
N ILE A 273 0.26 8.37 -0.64
CA ILE A 273 0.02 9.73 -0.16
C ILE A 273 0.16 9.69 1.36
N ILE A 274 1.07 10.48 1.90
CA ILE A 274 1.34 10.53 3.33
C ILE A 274 1.15 11.94 3.88
N SER A 275 0.67 12.03 5.12
CA SER A 275 0.55 13.31 5.82
C SER A 275 1.66 13.41 6.84
N VAL A 276 2.56 14.38 6.68
CA VAL A 276 3.68 14.64 7.60
C VAL A 276 3.26 15.70 8.62
N PRO A 277 2.96 15.32 9.87
CA PRO A 277 2.58 16.25 10.92
C PRO A 277 3.81 16.97 11.49
N LEU A 278 3.75 18.31 11.50
CA LEU A 278 4.76 19.21 12.02
C LEU A 278 4.18 20.06 13.16
N GLN A 279 5.05 20.55 14.03
CA GLN A 279 4.69 21.57 15.01
C GLN A 279 4.08 22.81 14.31
N ALA A 280 3.12 23.46 14.98
CA ALA A 280 2.58 24.71 14.48
C ALA A 280 3.65 25.82 14.55
N PRO A 281 3.76 26.67 13.52
CA PRO A 281 4.71 27.78 13.54
C PRO A 281 4.31 28.82 14.59
N LEU A 282 5.28 29.28 15.38
CA LEU A 282 5.11 30.33 16.39
C LEU A 282 4.93 31.69 15.74
N GLN A 283 5.64 31.94 14.63
CA GLN A 283 5.57 33.19 13.88
C GLN A 283 4.85 33.00 12.55
N GLN A 284 4.39 34.11 11.95
CA GLN A 284 3.91 34.07 10.57
C GLN A 284 5.11 33.87 9.65
N SER A 285 4.99 32.95 8.70
CA SER A 285 6.01 32.56 7.72
C SER A 285 5.31 32.32 6.40
N GLU A 286 5.93 32.67 5.28
CA GLU A 286 5.31 32.52 3.95
C GLU A 286 5.64 31.17 3.32
N LYS A 287 6.71 30.51 3.77
CA LYS A 287 7.15 29.23 3.24
C LYS A 287 8.00 28.43 4.21
N ILE A 288 8.02 27.12 4.00
CA ILE A 288 9.08 26.23 4.44
C ILE A 288 10.19 26.34 3.39
N VAL A 289 11.32 26.94 3.76
CA VAL A 289 12.50 27.04 2.89
C VAL A 289 13.02 25.64 2.57
N GLU A 290 12.97 24.75 3.56
CA GLU A 290 13.54 23.42 3.48
C GLU A 290 12.82 22.44 4.42
N LEU A 291 12.42 21.29 3.89
CA LEU A 291 11.89 20.15 4.65
C LEU A 291 12.81 18.95 4.43
N ILE A 292 13.47 18.49 5.50
CA ILE A 292 14.39 17.36 5.47
C ILE A 292 13.79 16.21 6.27
N GLY A 293 14.04 14.99 5.80
CA GLY A 293 13.73 13.76 6.52
C GLY A 293 14.53 12.57 6.02
N ARG A 294 14.26 11.41 6.62
CA ARG A 294 14.88 10.13 6.26
C ARG A 294 13.82 9.08 6.04
N LEU A 295 13.90 8.35 4.94
CA LEU A 295 13.07 7.18 4.68
C LEU A 295 13.85 5.93 5.06
N ARG A 296 13.19 4.99 5.72
CA ARG A 296 13.72 3.65 6.01
C ARG A 296 12.94 2.63 5.25
N MET A 297 13.64 1.67 4.66
CA MET A 297 13.00 0.69 3.79
C MET A 297 13.68 -0.66 3.83
N LEU A 298 12.92 -1.67 3.38
CA LEU A 298 13.44 -2.97 2.99
C LEU A 298 13.19 -3.16 1.50
N LEU A 299 14.26 -3.30 0.72
CA LEU A 299 14.18 -3.42 -0.73
C LEU A 299 14.50 -4.86 -1.17
N PRO A 300 13.66 -5.46 -2.03
CA PRO A 300 14.00 -6.69 -2.73
C PRO A 300 14.98 -6.38 -3.86
N VAL A 301 16.18 -6.95 -3.84
CA VAL A 301 17.21 -6.68 -4.87
C VAL A 301 17.45 -7.83 -5.82
N GLU A 302 17.23 -9.07 -5.37
CA GLU A 302 17.40 -10.27 -6.19
C GLU A 302 16.19 -11.18 -6.00
N THR A 303 15.65 -11.69 -7.10
CA THR A 303 14.54 -12.65 -7.11
C THR A 303 15.02 -14.01 -7.59
N HIS A 304 14.42 -15.07 -7.04
CA HIS A 304 14.68 -16.44 -7.45
C HIS A 304 13.37 -17.17 -7.75
N GLN A 305 13.42 -18.03 -8.77
CA GLN A 305 12.34 -18.95 -9.09
C GLN A 305 12.61 -20.31 -8.43
N PHE A 306 11.81 -20.65 -7.43
CA PHE A 306 11.80 -21.96 -6.81
C PHE A 306 10.89 -22.89 -7.61
N GLU A 307 11.43 -24.04 -8.00
CA GLU A 307 10.73 -24.97 -8.87
C GLU A 307 10.50 -26.32 -8.20
N PHE A 308 9.24 -26.79 -8.17
CA PHE A 308 8.85 -28.02 -7.48
C PHE A 308 7.95 -28.89 -8.37
N PRO A 309 8.38 -30.12 -8.74
CA PRO A 309 7.50 -31.10 -9.36
C PRO A 309 6.30 -31.41 -8.45
N LEU A 310 5.09 -31.43 -9.01
CA LEU A 310 3.87 -31.67 -8.23
C LEU A 310 3.55 -33.16 -8.01
N GLU A 311 4.23 -34.05 -8.73
CA GLU A 311 4.01 -35.51 -8.68
C GLU A 311 4.72 -36.22 -7.53
N SER A 312 5.70 -35.57 -6.90
CA SER A 312 6.53 -36.16 -5.86
C SER A 312 6.72 -35.20 -4.69
N ALA A 313 6.89 -35.77 -3.50
CA ALA A 313 7.35 -35.00 -2.35
C ALA A 313 8.73 -34.44 -2.67
N THR A 314 8.83 -33.11 -2.72
CA THR A 314 10.10 -32.43 -3.01
C THR A 314 10.65 -31.86 -1.71
N GLU A 315 11.98 -31.90 -1.56
CA GLU A 315 12.67 -31.29 -0.43
C GLU A 315 12.53 -29.76 -0.45
N SER A 316 12.66 -29.15 0.73
CA SER A 316 12.74 -27.69 0.85
C SER A 316 13.93 -27.15 0.06
N GLN A 317 13.75 -26.02 -0.61
CA GLN A 317 14.83 -25.26 -1.23
C GLN A 317 15.10 -24.00 -0.41
N THR A 318 16.37 -23.71 -0.13
CA THR A 318 16.81 -22.49 0.53
C THR A 318 17.72 -21.72 -0.41
N VAL A 319 17.38 -20.46 -0.70
CA VAL A 319 18.19 -19.56 -1.52
C VAL A 319 18.20 -18.18 -0.87
N GLY A 320 19.39 -17.67 -0.56
CA GLY A 320 19.56 -16.41 0.15
C GLY A 320 18.84 -16.43 1.50
N SER A 321 18.01 -15.42 1.76
CA SER A 321 17.22 -15.30 2.98
C SER A 321 15.90 -16.07 2.95
N VAL A 322 15.58 -16.83 1.89
CA VAL A 322 14.28 -17.51 1.77
C VAL A 322 14.41 -19.02 1.73
N GLN A 323 13.57 -19.68 2.53
CA GLN A 323 13.30 -21.11 2.45
C GLN A 323 11.87 -21.35 1.98
N VAL A 324 11.72 -22.19 0.96
CA VAL A 324 10.42 -22.63 0.43
C VAL A 324 10.31 -24.14 0.57
N ARG A 325 9.26 -24.60 1.22
CA ARG A 325 8.98 -26.01 1.51
C ARG A 325 7.63 -26.43 0.94
N PRO A 326 7.58 -27.29 -0.08
CA PRO A 326 6.35 -27.94 -0.50
C PRO A 326 5.80 -28.80 0.64
N GLU A 327 4.55 -28.61 1.00
CA GLU A 327 3.89 -29.40 2.06
C GLU A 327 2.93 -30.45 1.52
N GLY A 328 2.59 -30.37 0.23
CA GLY A 328 1.84 -31.39 -0.47
C GLY A 328 0.89 -30.83 -1.53
N VAL A 329 0.36 -31.76 -2.32
CA VAL A 329 -0.67 -31.51 -3.34
C VAL A 329 -1.87 -32.39 -3.00
N ARG A 330 -3.06 -31.82 -2.98
CA ARG A 330 -4.30 -32.58 -2.79
C ARG A 330 -5.35 -32.15 -3.80
N LEU A 331 -6.17 -33.10 -4.23
CA LEU A 331 -7.39 -32.78 -4.96
C LEU A 331 -8.42 -32.19 -3.98
N ASN A 332 -8.97 -31.04 -4.34
CA ASN A 332 -10.04 -30.34 -3.63
C ASN A 332 -11.18 -30.08 -4.62
N GLU A 333 -12.13 -31.03 -4.66
CA GLU A 333 -13.17 -31.09 -5.68
C GLU A 333 -12.60 -31.19 -7.09
N GLN A 334 -12.68 -30.11 -7.88
CA GLN A 334 -12.15 -30.04 -9.25
C GLN A 334 -10.79 -29.34 -9.32
N LEU A 335 -10.33 -28.74 -8.22
CA LEU A 335 -9.10 -27.96 -8.16
C LEU A 335 -8.00 -28.72 -7.41
N HIS A 336 -6.76 -28.47 -7.80
CA HIS A 336 -5.59 -28.95 -7.09
C HIS A 336 -5.16 -27.89 -6.08
N GLU A 337 -5.18 -28.25 -4.80
CA GLU A 337 -4.61 -27.43 -3.74
C GLU A 337 -3.13 -27.80 -3.55
N VAL A 338 -2.26 -26.82 -3.79
CA VAL A 338 -0.80 -26.94 -3.62
C VAL A 338 -0.39 -26.12 -2.41
N ARG A 339 0.22 -26.75 -1.40
CA ARG A 339 0.61 -26.11 -0.14
C ARG A 339 2.10 -25.81 -0.09
N LEU A 340 2.43 -24.59 0.32
CA LEU A 340 3.80 -24.12 0.55
C LEU A 340 3.95 -23.57 1.96
N GLY A 341 5.02 -23.97 2.63
CA GLY A 341 5.59 -23.24 3.76
C GLY A 341 6.70 -22.32 3.25
N ILE A 342 6.63 -21.04 3.58
CA ILE A 342 7.62 -20.03 3.21
C ILE A 342 8.16 -19.41 4.49
N GLU A 343 9.47 -19.38 4.63
CA GLU A 343 10.17 -18.73 5.74
C GLU A 343 11.22 -17.76 5.17
N VAL A 344 11.30 -16.58 5.78
CA VAL A 344 12.21 -15.50 5.39
C VAL A 344 13.05 -15.07 6.57
N ASP A 345 14.35 -14.99 6.37
CA ASP A 345 15.32 -14.52 7.33
C ASP A 345 15.40 -12.99 7.31
N VAL A 346 14.41 -12.36 7.95
CA VAL A 346 14.31 -10.91 8.14
C VAL A 346 13.88 -10.62 9.58
N PRO A 347 14.12 -9.39 10.10
CA PRO A 347 13.69 -9.03 11.44
C PRO A 347 12.18 -9.30 11.67
N PRO A 348 11.79 -9.94 12.78
CA PRO A 348 10.40 -10.28 13.05
C PRO A 348 9.43 -9.09 12.99
N GLU A 349 9.88 -7.91 13.41
CA GLU A 349 9.10 -6.67 13.40
C GLU A 349 8.72 -6.25 11.98
N ALA A 350 9.64 -6.45 11.02
CA ALA A 350 9.37 -6.20 9.61
C ALA A 350 8.30 -7.18 9.08
N MET A 351 8.32 -8.43 9.54
CA MET A 351 7.32 -9.42 9.16
C MET A 351 5.95 -9.12 9.75
N GLU A 352 5.84 -8.74 11.01
CA GLU A 352 4.54 -8.58 11.65
C GLU A 352 3.59 -7.63 10.91
N SER A 353 4.12 -6.52 10.37
CA SER A 353 3.33 -5.51 9.67
C SER A 353 3.32 -5.68 8.15
N HIS A 354 4.27 -6.44 7.57
CA HIS A 354 4.46 -6.51 6.12
C HIS A 354 4.37 -7.91 5.52
N ARG A 355 3.85 -8.94 6.23
CA ARG A 355 3.66 -10.31 5.66
C ARG A 355 2.91 -10.34 4.33
N GLY A 356 2.14 -9.30 4.02
CA GLY A 356 1.45 -9.13 2.75
C GLY A 356 2.35 -9.32 1.53
N PHE A 357 3.62 -8.92 1.59
CA PHE A 357 4.51 -9.03 0.43
C PHE A 357 4.70 -10.47 -0.07
N LEU A 358 4.65 -11.46 0.83
CA LEU A 358 4.76 -12.88 0.46
C LEU A 358 3.53 -13.40 -0.30
N LEU A 359 2.40 -12.68 -0.21
CA LEU A 359 1.18 -12.97 -0.95
C LEU A 359 1.21 -12.37 -2.35
N ASP A 360 2.05 -11.36 -2.57
CA ASP A 360 2.23 -10.69 -3.88
C ASP A 360 3.31 -11.36 -4.75
N ASN A 361 3.97 -12.38 -4.19
CA ASN A 361 4.97 -13.19 -4.88
C ASN A 361 4.34 -13.98 -6.05
N GLY A 362 5.06 -14.09 -7.16
CA GLY A 362 4.57 -14.75 -8.36
C GLY A 362 4.44 -16.26 -8.15
N VAL A 363 3.26 -16.83 -8.38
CA VAL A 363 3.04 -18.29 -8.24
C VAL A 363 2.23 -18.82 -9.41
N TYR A 364 2.78 -19.79 -10.14
CA TYR A 364 2.09 -20.43 -11.25
C TYR A 364 2.55 -21.88 -11.43
N ALA A 365 1.79 -22.66 -12.19
CA ALA A 365 2.18 -24.02 -12.57
C ALA A 365 2.55 -24.07 -14.06
N VAL A 366 3.53 -24.89 -14.41
CA VAL A 366 3.97 -25.12 -15.79
C VAL A 366 3.99 -26.61 -16.09
N ASP A 367 3.41 -27.03 -17.20
CA ASP A 367 3.48 -28.43 -17.65
C ASP A 367 4.71 -28.72 -18.52
N ALA A 368 4.92 -29.99 -18.88
CA ALA A 368 6.04 -30.42 -19.71
C ALA A 368 6.07 -29.78 -21.12
N THR A 369 4.97 -29.19 -21.59
CA THR A 369 4.91 -28.47 -22.87
C THR A 369 5.20 -26.98 -22.74
N GLY A 370 5.40 -26.50 -21.51
CA GLY A 370 5.61 -25.08 -21.19
C GLY A 370 4.30 -24.29 -21.03
N ARG A 371 3.14 -24.97 -20.99
CA ARG A 371 1.86 -24.28 -20.76
C ARG A 371 1.80 -23.83 -19.31
N ARG A 372 1.55 -22.53 -19.11
CA ARG A 372 1.39 -21.89 -17.80
C ARG A 372 -0.07 -21.91 -17.36
N ALA A 373 -0.31 -22.23 -16.09
CA ALA A 373 -1.59 -22.13 -15.40
C ALA A 373 -1.45 -21.21 -14.17
N GLU A 374 -2.29 -20.18 -14.10
CA GLU A 374 -2.38 -19.29 -12.93
C GLU A 374 -3.18 -19.97 -11.81
N HIS A 375 -2.94 -19.56 -10.57
CA HIS A 375 -3.81 -19.95 -9.47
C HIS A 375 -5.14 -19.20 -9.53
N LEU A 376 -6.22 -19.84 -9.09
CA LEU A 376 -7.57 -19.25 -9.00
C LEU A 376 -7.81 -18.57 -7.65
N GLY A 377 -6.88 -18.69 -6.71
CA GLY A 377 -6.92 -18.09 -5.39
C GLY A 377 -5.96 -18.77 -4.44
N TYR A 378 -5.87 -18.22 -3.23
CA TYR A 378 -5.04 -18.77 -2.18
C TYR A 378 -5.74 -18.69 -0.81
N GLN A 379 -5.27 -19.52 0.12
CA GLN A 379 -5.69 -19.50 1.51
C GLN A 379 -4.46 -19.56 2.42
N LEU A 380 -4.37 -18.61 3.34
CA LEU A 380 -3.41 -18.64 4.42
C LEU A 380 -3.90 -19.61 5.50
N TYR A 381 -3.12 -20.63 5.83
CA TYR A 381 -3.51 -21.65 6.84
C TYR A 381 -2.53 -21.75 8.00
N ARG A 382 -1.35 -21.13 7.90
CA ARG A 382 -0.37 -21.06 8.99
C ARG A 382 0.33 -19.70 8.98
N GLN A 383 0.56 -19.16 10.16
CA GLN A 383 1.45 -18.02 10.37
C GLN A 383 2.46 -18.41 11.44
N VAL A 384 3.73 -18.12 11.19
CA VAL A 384 4.82 -18.29 12.16
C VAL A 384 5.61 -16.98 12.24
N LYS A 385 6.53 -16.89 13.20
CA LYS A 385 7.31 -15.67 13.47
C LYS A 385 7.93 -15.09 12.19
N ASN A 386 8.59 -15.95 11.40
CA ASN A 386 9.39 -15.57 10.23
C ASN A 386 8.79 -16.07 8.91
N GLY A 387 7.48 -16.38 8.85
CA GLY A 387 6.95 -17.05 7.67
C GLY A 387 5.47 -17.37 7.70
N ILE A 388 5.02 -18.02 6.63
CA ILE A 388 3.62 -18.35 6.41
C ILE A 388 3.45 -19.71 5.71
N GLY A 389 2.27 -20.30 5.89
CA GLY A 389 1.78 -21.42 5.09
C GLY A 389 0.66 -20.97 4.18
N ILE A 390 0.85 -21.07 2.86
CA ILE A 390 -0.13 -20.69 1.83
C ILE A 390 -0.55 -21.92 1.03
N ALA A 391 -1.85 -22.08 0.81
CA ALA A 391 -2.43 -23.06 -0.08
C ALA A 391 -2.93 -22.36 -1.35
N TYR A 392 -2.41 -22.71 -2.52
CA TYR A 392 -2.83 -22.18 -3.82
C TYR A 392 -3.76 -23.17 -4.53
N LEU A 393 -4.78 -22.67 -5.20
CA LEU A 393 -5.75 -23.48 -5.95
C LEU A 393 -5.50 -23.38 -7.44
N PHE A 394 -5.30 -24.50 -8.12
CA PHE A 394 -5.06 -24.57 -9.56
C PHE A 394 -6.06 -25.48 -10.28
N ASP A 395 -6.42 -25.12 -11.51
CA ASP A 395 -7.06 -26.05 -12.44
C ASP A 395 -5.99 -26.70 -13.33
N LEU A 396 -5.62 -27.93 -12.98
CA LEU A 396 -4.58 -28.72 -13.67
C LEU A 396 -5.17 -29.90 -14.47
N GLY A 397 -6.50 -29.96 -14.59
CA GLY A 397 -7.21 -31.10 -15.17
C GLY A 397 -7.41 -32.25 -14.17
N GLU A 398 -7.36 -33.50 -14.65
CA GLU A 398 -7.59 -34.69 -13.80
C GLU A 398 -6.40 -35.05 -12.90
N SER A 399 -5.21 -34.54 -13.19
CA SER A 399 -3.99 -34.87 -12.44
C SER A 399 -2.97 -33.73 -12.48
N ALA A 400 -2.30 -33.50 -11.35
CA ALA A 400 -1.12 -32.65 -11.24
C ALA A 400 0.17 -33.32 -11.75
N ALA A 401 0.13 -34.58 -12.20
CA ALA A 401 1.31 -35.26 -12.73
C ALA A 401 1.85 -34.55 -13.99
N GLY A 402 3.17 -34.43 -14.11
CA GLY A 402 3.82 -33.68 -15.20
C GLY A 402 3.73 -32.16 -15.10
N TRP A 403 3.16 -31.61 -14.02
CA TRP A 403 3.21 -30.19 -13.70
C TRP A 403 4.32 -29.87 -12.69
N LYS A 404 4.84 -28.65 -12.79
CA LYS A 404 5.83 -28.06 -11.90
C LYS A 404 5.29 -26.73 -11.37
N LEU A 405 5.30 -26.56 -10.06
CA LEU A 405 5.05 -25.27 -9.44
C LEU A 405 6.29 -24.40 -9.61
N VAL A 406 6.07 -23.13 -9.96
CA VAL A 406 7.06 -22.07 -9.91
C VAL A 406 6.60 -21.05 -8.87
N TYR A 407 7.46 -20.79 -7.89
CA TYR A 407 7.25 -19.76 -6.87
C TYR A 407 8.39 -18.73 -6.96
N GLU A 408 8.05 -17.47 -7.17
CA GLU A 408 9.00 -16.37 -7.31
C GLU A 408 9.06 -15.56 -6.02
N SER A 409 10.23 -15.45 -5.41
CA SER A 409 10.39 -14.63 -4.20
C SER A 409 11.69 -13.84 -4.25
N PRO A 410 11.73 -12.64 -3.66
CA PRO A 410 12.99 -11.99 -3.32
C PRO A 410 13.82 -12.90 -2.42
N THR A 411 15.06 -13.18 -2.80
CA THR A 411 16.01 -14.00 -2.01
C THR A 411 17.08 -13.16 -1.34
N ARG A 412 17.18 -11.88 -1.73
CA ARG A 412 18.04 -10.91 -1.07
C ARG A 412 17.24 -9.64 -0.80
N ILE A 413 17.24 -9.26 0.47
CA ILE A 413 16.52 -8.08 0.98
C ILE A 413 17.56 -7.21 1.68
N ILE A 414 17.71 -5.98 1.21
CA ILE A 414 18.61 -5.01 1.83
C ILE A 414 17.80 -4.02 2.69
N ARG A 415 18.43 -3.53 3.74
CA ARG A 415 17.92 -2.39 4.50
C ARG A 415 18.62 -1.14 4.00
N GLU A 416 17.83 -0.13 3.65
CA GLU A 416 18.35 1.15 3.19
C GLU A 416 17.71 2.31 3.96
N GLU A 417 18.50 3.37 4.16
CA GLU A 417 18.05 4.64 4.70
C GLU A 417 18.47 5.76 3.75
N VAL A 418 17.51 6.51 3.22
CA VAL A 418 17.77 7.62 2.29
C VAL A 418 17.29 8.94 2.88
N GLU A 419 18.12 9.97 2.75
CA GLU A 419 17.75 11.33 3.14
C GLU A 419 17.06 12.03 1.97
N PHE A 420 16.00 12.78 2.26
CA PHE A 420 15.34 13.65 1.28
C PHE A 420 15.35 15.11 1.75
N ARG A 421 15.33 16.01 0.78
CA ARG A 421 15.24 17.46 0.98
C ARG A 421 14.27 18.06 -0.03
N ILE A 422 13.15 18.58 0.46
CA ILE A 422 12.17 19.32 -0.35
C ILE A 422 12.35 20.81 -0.04
N GLU A 423 12.40 21.66 -1.07
CA GLU A 423 12.66 23.09 -0.91
C GLU A 423 11.44 23.93 -1.30
N GLN A 424 11.35 25.13 -0.73
CA GLN A 424 10.42 26.19 -1.14
C GLN A 424 8.92 25.78 -1.10
N ILE A 425 8.47 25.14 -0.03
CA ILE A 425 7.06 24.76 0.14
C ILE A 425 6.26 25.99 0.63
N PRO A 426 5.30 26.53 -0.15
CA PRO A 426 4.51 27.68 0.27
C PRO A 426 3.59 27.33 1.46
N LEU A 427 3.43 28.28 2.38
CA LEU A 427 2.48 28.19 3.50
C LEU A 427 1.21 29.00 3.20
N PRO A 428 0.04 28.56 3.72
CA PRO A 428 -1.25 29.23 3.52
C PRO A 428 -1.46 30.49 4.38
#